data_AF-A0A9E1YS29-F1
#
_entry.id   AF-A0A9E1YS29-F1
#
_cell.length_a   1.000
_cell.length_b   1.000
_cell.length_c   1.000
_cell.angle_alpha   90.00
_cell.angle_beta   90.00
_cell.angle_gamma   90.00
#
_symmetry.space_group_name_H-M   'P 1'
#
loop_
_entity.id
_entity.type
_entity.pdbx_description
1 polymer ?
#
loop_
_entity_poly.entity_id
_entity_poly.type
_entity_poly.pdbx_seq_one_letter_code
_entity_poly.pdbx_strand_id
1 'polypeptide(L)'
;AGQAAEPSHVERLLGRLPENAGLITVLDGHPATLSWMGSVRRHRIQSLGVEDFGRSADIPDIHRVHGIDAEAIVDAAARLCLTG
;
A
#
# COMPACT_ATOMS: atom_id res chain seq x y z
N ALA A 1 -15.89 19.21 27.93
CA ALA A 1 -15.10 18.11 27.34
C ALA A 1 -15.56 17.92 25.90
N GLY A 2 -14.64 17.83 24.93
CA GLY A 2 -15.00 17.58 23.53
C GLY A 2 -15.57 16.17 23.38
N GLN A 3 -16.65 16.01 22.62
CA GLN A 3 -17.20 14.70 22.30
C GLN A 3 -16.16 13.89 21.52
N ALA A 4 -16.07 12.59 21.78
CA ALA A 4 -15.25 11.70 20.98
C ALA A 4 -15.73 11.77 19.53
N ALA A 5 -14.85 12.12 18.61
CA ALA A 5 -15.18 12.17 17.19
C ALA A 5 -15.46 10.74 16.69
N GLU A 6 -16.49 10.60 15.87
CA GLU A 6 -16.75 9.34 15.17
C GLU A 6 -15.56 8.98 14.27
N PRO A 7 -15.14 7.70 14.21
CA PRO A 7 -14.00 7.29 13.41
C PRO A 7 -14.28 7.56 11.92
N SER A 8 -13.28 8.14 11.25
CA SER A 8 -13.27 8.39 9.82
C SER A 8 -13.39 7.09 9.01
N HIS A 9 -13.68 7.22 7.72
CA HIS A 9 -13.84 6.06 6.84
C HIS A 9 -12.60 5.15 6.84
N VAL A 10 -11.39 5.73 6.77
CA VAL A 10 -10.15 4.97 6.77
C VAL A 10 -9.88 4.27 8.10
N GLU A 11 -10.20 4.90 9.23
CA GLU A 11 -10.08 4.28 10.55
C GLU A 11 -11.01 3.08 10.70
N ARG A 12 -12.25 3.20 10.20
CA ARG A 12 -13.22 2.09 10.20
C ARG A 12 -12.81 0.95 9.28
N LEU A 13 -12.24 1.26 8.12
CA LEU A 13 -11.75 0.26 7.18
C LEU A 13 -10.57 -0.52 7.77
N LEU A 14 -9.54 0.19 8.23
CA LEU A 14 -8.32 -0.40 8.76
C LEU A 14 -8.51 -1.01 10.17
N GLY A 15 -9.54 -0.57 10.91
CA GLY A 15 -9.89 -1.12 12.23
C GLY A 15 -10.36 -2.59 12.20
N ARG A 16 -10.60 -3.16 11.02
CA ARG A 16 -10.92 -4.58 10.85
C ARG A 16 -9.69 -5.49 10.80
N LEU A 17 -8.49 -4.92 10.70
CA LEU A 17 -7.24 -5.65 10.59
C LEU A 17 -6.56 -5.76 11.96
N PRO A 18 -5.83 -6.87 12.24
CA PRO A 18 -4.95 -6.95 13.39
C PRO A 18 -3.94 -5.80 13.45
N GLU A 19 -3.49 -5.41 14.64
CA GLU A 19 -2.51 -4.32 14.83
C GLU A 19 -1.16 -4.61 14.15
N ASN A 20 -0.78 -5.89 14.08
CA ASN A 20 0.46 -6.35 13.45
C ASN A 20 0.31 -6.68 11.95
N ALA A 21 -0.85 -6.42 11.34
CA ALA A 21 -1.06 -6.67 9.92
C ALA A 21 -0.08 -5.82 9.06
N GLY A 22 0.44 -6.45 8.00
CA GLY A 22 1.16 -5.73 6.95
C GLY A 22 0.20 -5.22 5.88
N LEU A 23 0.40 -4.00 5.41
CA LEU A 23 -0.37 -3.40 4.32
C LEU A 23 0.48 -3.36 3.05
N ILE A 24 -0.13 -3.77 1.94
CA ILE A 24 0.43 -3.58 0.60
C ILE A 24 -0.57 -2.74 -0.18
N THR A 25 -0.11 -1.63 -0.73
CA THR A 25 -0.93 -0.76 -1.58
C THR A 25 -0.38 -0.77 -2.98
N VAL A 26 -1.25 -0.81 -3.99
CA VAL A 26 -0.86 -0.77 -5.39
C VAL A 26 -1.62 0.35 -6.06
N LEU A 27 -0.92 1.23 -6.77
CA LEU A 27 -1.50 2.35 -7.49
C LEU A 27 -0.79 2.54 -8.83
N ASP A 28 -1.55 2.72 -9.91
CA ASP A 28 -1.01 3.28 -11.16
C ASP A 28 -0.81 4.79 -10.98
N GLY A 29 0.24 5.13 -10.24
CA GLY A 29 0.54 6.48 -9.75
C GLY A 29 1.58 6.43 -8.64
N HIS A 30 2.07 7.58 -8.21
CA HIS A 30 3.21 7.63 -7.30
C HIS A 30 2.91 6.98 -5.94
N PRO A 31 3.74 6.06 -5.42
CA PRO A 31 3.46 5.31 -4.19
C PRO A 31 3.22 6.21 -2.96
N ALA A 32 3.77 7.41 -2.94
CA ALA A 32 3.55 8.39 -1.87
C ALA A 32 2.07 8.77 -1.66
N THR A 33 1.21 8.60 -2.67
CA THR A 33 -0.23 8.89 -2.56
C THR A 33 -0.94 8.01 -1.52
N LEU A 34 -0.46 6.77 -1.32
CA LEU A 34 -1.10 5.78 -0.44
C LEU A 34 -0.25 5.40 0.79
N SER A 35 1.01 5.84 0.85
CA SER A 35 1.93 5.48 1.94
C SER A 35 1.46 5.95 3.33
N TRP A 36 0.69 7.04 3.38
CA TRP A 36 0.16 7.59 4.64
C TRP A 36 -0.83 6.64 5.35
N MET A 37 -1.44 5.68 4.65
CA MET A 37 -2.42 4.77 5.25
C MET A 37 -1.82 3.93 6.39
N GLY A 38 -0.53 3.60 6.32
CA GLY A 38 0.16 2.91 7.42
C GLY A 38 0.16 3.71 8.72
N SER A 39 0.20 5.04 8.64
CA SER A 39 0.24 5.93 9.81
C SER A 39 -1.09 6.03 10.56
N VAL A 40 -2.22 5.65 9.94
CA VAL A 40 -3.56 5.74 10.56
C VAL A 40 -3.67 4.86 11.79
N ARG A 41 -3.17 3.62 11.72
CA ARG A 41 -3.18 2.67 12.84
C ARG A 41 -1.82 2.02 13.12
N ARG A 42 -0.73 2.65 12.65
CA ARG A 42 0.67 2.17 12.78
C ARG A 42 0.93 0.81 12.16
N HIS A 43 0.24 0.50 11.07
CA HIS A 43 0.53 -0.69 10.28
C HIS A 43 1.84 -0.52 9.51
N ARG A 44 2.62 -1.60 9.40
CA ARG A 44 3.75 -1.64 8.47
C ARG A 44 3.20 -1.64 7.04
N ILE A 45 3.82 -0.87 6.15
CA ILE A 45 3.31 -0.68 4.78
C ILE A 45 4.41 -0.87 3.72
N GLN A 46 4.03 -1.46 2.60
CA GLN A 46 4.77 -1.45 1.34
C GLN A 46 3.88 -0.78 0.29
N SER A 47 4.31 0.36 -0.23
CA SER A 47 3.55 1.10 -1.26
C SER A 47 4.20 0.89 -2.61
N LEU A 48 3.51 0.15 -3.47
CA LEU A 48 3.90 -0.09 -4.86
C LEU A 48 3.18 0.92 -5.75
N GLY A 49 3.94 1.51 -6.68
CA GLY A 49 3.40 2.46 -7.63
C GLY A 49 4.41 2.91 -8.66
N VAL A 50 3.99 3.80 -9.53
CA VAL A 50 4.78 4.30 -10.66
C VAL A 50 5.68 5.45 -10.21
N GLU A 51 6.98 5.33 -10.44
CA GLU A 51 7.96 6.39 -10.12
C GLU A 51 8.43 7.16 -11.35
N ASP A 52 8.40 6.53 -12.53
CA ASP A 52 8.86 7.10 -13.79
C ASP A 52 7.80 6.96 -14.88
N PHE A 53 7.72 7.93 -15.78
CA PHE A 53 6.78 7.96 -16.91
C PHE A 53 7.49 7.72 -18.25
N GLY A 54 6.72 7.46 -19.31
CA GLY A 54 7.22 7.47 -20.70
C GLY A 54 7.60 6.10 -21.29
N ARG A 55 6.98 5.02 -20.80
CA ARG A 55 7.17 3.67 -21.33
C ARG A 55 5.96 3.26 -22.18
N SER A 56 6.21 2.59 -23.30
CA SER A 56 5.18 1.96 -24.13
C SER A 56 5.48 0.47 -24.21
N ALA A 57 4.54 -0.33 -23.74
CA ALA A 57 4.59 -1.79 -23.71
C ALA A 57 3.14 -2.32 -23.63
N ASP A 58 2.95 -3.64 -23.63
CA ASP A 58 1.65 -4.20 -23.27
C ASP A 58 1.36 -4.03 -21.77
N ILE A 59 0.11 -4.31 -21.36
CA ILE A 59 -0.33 -4.12 -19.97
C ILE A 59 0.48 -4.98 -18.97
N PRO A 60 0.74 -6.27 -19.23
CA PRO A 60 1.59 -7.07 -18.35
C PRO A 60 3.01 -6.51 -18.19
N ASP A 61 3.65 -6.12 -19.30
CA ASP A 61 5.03 -5.64 -19.27
C ASP A 61 5.14 -4.26 -18.64
N ILE A 62 4.17 -3.35 -18.86
CA ILE A 62 4.20 -2.03 -18.24
C ILE A 62 4.04 -2.13 -16.71
N HIS A 63 3.18 -3.04 -16.22
CA HIS A 63 3.05 -3.28 -14.79
C HIS A 63 4.33 -3.86 -14.17
N ARG A 64 5.00 -4.79 -14.88
CA ARG A 64 6.28 -5.36 -14.45
C ARG A 64 7.37 -4.28 -14.39
N VAL A 65 7.47 -3.45 -15.42
CA VAL A 65 8.42 -2.32 -15.48
C VAL A 65 8.22 -1.35 -14.31
N HIS A 66 6.99 -1.13 -13.89
CA HIS A 66 6.66 -0.26 -12.75
C HIS A 66 6.60 -0.99 -11.40
N GLY A 67 6.90 -2.29 -11.33
CA GLY A 67 6.90 -3.03 -10.07
C GLY A 67 5.54 -3.08 -9.38
N ILE A 68 4.47 -3.12 -10.17
CA ILE A 68 3.08 -3.26 -9.68
C ILE A 68 2.43 -4.55 -10.19
N ASP A 69 3.22 -5.46 -10.75
CA ASP A 69 2.77 -6.78 -11.16
C ASP A 69 2.66 -7.75 -9.98
N ALA A 70 2.22 -8.98 -10.29
CA ALA A 70 1.97 -10.00 -9.28
C ALA A 70 3.25 -10.37 -8.50
N GLU A 71 4.39 -10.48 -9.19
CA GLU A 71 5.68 -10.81 -8.56
C GLU A 71 6.10 -9.71 -7.58
N ALA A 72 5.99 -8.43 -7.97
CA ALA A 72 6.30 -7.32 -7.07
C ALA A 72 5.40 -7.29 -5.81
N ILE A 73 4.12 -7.66 -5.95
CA ILE A 73 3.19 -7.79 -4.80
C ILE A 73 3.62 -8.94 -3.88
N VAL A 74 4.01 -10.09 -4.44
CA VAL A 74 4.50 -11.24 -3.67
C VAL A 74 5.79 -10.87 -2.92
N ASP A 75 6.72 -10.20 -3.59
CA ASP A 75 7.95 -9.72 -2.97
C ASP A 75 7.69 -8.72 -1.83
N ALA A 76 6.71 -7.82 -2.01
CA ALA A 76 6.29 -6.90 -0.96
C ALA A 76 5.70 -7.64 0.25
N ALA A 77 4.89 -8.68 0.01
CA ALA A 77 4.36 -9.54 1.07
C ALA A 77 5.49 -10.28 1.79
N ALA A 78 6.44 -10.86 1.05
CA ALA A 78 7.60 -11.53 1.61
C ALA A 78 8.42 -10.59 2.50
N ARG A 79 8.69 -9.35 2.06
CA ARG A 79 9.37 -8.34 2.88
C ARG A 79 8.65 -8.10 4.20
N LEU A 80 7.33 -7.95 4.19
CA LEU A 80 6.53 -7.74 5.41
C LEU A 80 6.54 -8.97 6.33
N CYS A 81 6.52 -10.18 5.78
CA CYS A 81 6.58 -11.42 6.58
C CYS A 81 7.96 -11.65 7.21
N LEU A 82 9.04 -11.30 6.52
CA LEU A 82 10.42 -11.58 6.96
C LEU A 82 11.01 -10.50 7.88
N THR A 83 10.49 -9.28 7.83
CA THR A 83 10.96 -8.14 8.65
C THR A 83 10.00 -7.82 9.81
N GLY A 84 9.13 -8.77 10.17
CA GLY A 84 8.10 -8.65 11.21
C GLY A 84 8.48 -9.27 12.53
#